data_AF-A0AAV6YMR3-F1
#
_entry.id   AF-A0AAV6YMR3-F1
#
_cell.length_a   1.000
_cell.length_b   1.000
_cell.length_c   1.000
_cell.angle_alpha   90.00
_cell.angle_beta   90.00
_cell.angle_gamma   90.00
#
_symmetry.space_group_name_H-M   'P 1'
#
loop_
_entity.id
_entity.type
_entity.pdbx_description
1 polymer ?
#
loop_
_entity_poly.entity_id
_entity_poly.type
_entity_poly.pdbx_seq_one_letter_code
_entity_poly.pdbx_strand_id
1 'polypeptide(L)'
;MGVLGLGLLLPSGQVQSRKCIEDVIRFAAEENLFLMADEVYQDNVYAKGCAFHSFKKVLFEMGPKYSDHVELASFHSTSKGFMGECGFRGGYMEVVNMDPAVKQQLTKLVSVRLCPPVPGQALLDVIMNPPQPGEPSYKQFMLERQAVLGNLAEKARLTEEILNQVPGIQCNPVQGAMYSFPRIEIPERAVRLAQAEGQAPDMFFCMKLLEETGICVVPGSGFGQREGTHHFR
;
A
#
# COMPACT_ATOMS: atom_id res chain seq x y z
N MET A 1 1.45 8.91 23.85
CA MET A 1 1.01 7.86 22.92
C MET A 1 1.38 8.29 21.51
N GLY A 2 2.34 7.60 20.91
CA GLY A 2 2.71 7.84 19.51
C GLY A 2 1.87 6.99 18.56
N VAL A 3 1.89 7.32 17.27
CA VAL A 3 1.22 6.55 16.22
C VAL A 3 2.26 6.06 15.23
N LEU A 4 2.22 4.78 14.89
CA LEU A 4 3.04 4.18 13.84
C LEU A 4 2.14 3.77 12.68
N GLY A 5 2.19 4.56 11.61
CA GLY A 5 1.50 4.27 10.35
C GLY A 5 2.35 3.43 9.41
N LEU A 6 1.77 2.35 8.89
CA LEU A 6 2.44 1.40 8.02
C LEU A 6 1.63 1.24 6.73
N GLY A 7 2.11 1.87 5.66
CA GLY A 7 1.64 1.61 4.31
C GLY A 7 2.26 0.31 3.80
N LEU A 8 1.52 -0.80 3.87
CA LEU A 8 1.99 -2.02 3.22
C LEU A 8 1.94 -1.75 1.70
N LEU A 9 3.11 -1.77 1.05
CA LEU A 9 3.29 -1.76 -0.40
C LEU A 9 3.29 -0.40 -1.13
N LEU A 10 3.15 0.75 -0.44
CA LEU A 10 3.12 2.08 -1.11
C LEU A 10 4.28 3.00 -0.73
N PRO A 11 4.92 3.70 -1.69
CA PRO A 11 4.89 3.50 -3.14
C PRO A 11 5.78 2.34 -3.62
N SER A 12 6.51 1.68 -2.73
CA SER A 12 7.64 0.80 -3.04
C SER A 12 7.29 -0.60 -3.57
N GLY A 13 6.03 -1.02 -3.51
CA GLY A 13 5.58 -2.34 -3.97
C GLY A 13 6.09 -3.53 -3.16
N GLN A 14 6.68 -3.32 -1.97
CA GLN A 14 7.26 -4.37 -1.14
C GLN A 14 6.23 -5.05 -0.23
N VAL A 15 6.26 -6.39 -0.16
CA VAL A 15 5.44 -7.22 0.72
C VAL A 15 6.24 -7.57 1.97
N GLN A 16 5.77 -7.13 3.13
CA GLN A 16 6.47 -7.40 4.40
C GLN A 16 6.41 -8.87 4.78
N SER A 17 7.57 -9.43 5.18
CA SER A 17 7.62 -10.79 5.72
C SER A 17 6.94 -10.87 7.09
N ARG A 18 6.44 -12.07 7.46
CA ARG A 18 5.86 -12.31 8.79
C ARG A 18 6.80 -11.88 9.92
N LYS A 19 8.09 -12.21 9.81
CA LYS A 19 9.10 -11.84 10.82
C LYS A 19 9.20 -10.32 10.99
N CYS A 20 9.22 -9.57 9.89
CA CYS A 20 9.26 -8.11 9.96
C CYS A 20 8.00 -7.55 10.65
N ILE A 21 6.81 -8.09 10.35
CA ILE A 21 5.57 -7.69 11.01
C ILE A 21 5.63 -7.96 12.51
N GLU A 22 6.15 -9.12 12.94
CA GLU A 22 6.35 -9.40 14.37
C GLU A 22 7.32 -8.43 15.03
N ASP A 23 8.43 -8.09 14.37
CA ASP A 23 9.43 -7.16 14.90
C ASP A 23 8.83 -5.75 15.06
N VAL A 24 7.98 -5.33 14.12
CA VAL A 24 7.22 -4.07 14.22
C VAL A 24 6.20 -4.10 15.35
N ILE A 25 5.48 -5.22 15.54
CA ILE A 25 4.54 -5.37 16.67
C ILE A 25 5.29 -5.35 18.01
N ARG A 26 6.46 -6.01 18.11
CA ARG A 26 7.32 -5.96 19.29
C ARG A 26 7.73 -4.52 19.60
N PHE A 27 8.22 -3.80 18.60
CA PHE A 27 8.62 -2.40 18.75
C PHE A 27 7.44 -1.50 19.19
N ALA A 28 6.27 -1.64 18.56
CA ALA A 28 5.10 -0.87 18.93
C ALA A 28 4.62 -1.15 20.36
N ALA A 29 4.71 -2.40 20.81
CA ALA A 29 4.42 -2.76 22.20
C ALA A 29 5.43 -2.15 23.19
N GLU A 30 6.72 -2.19 22.87
CA GLU A 30 7.80 -1.62 23.70
C GLU A 30 7.67 -0.09 23.85
N GLU A 31 7.31 0.59 22.76
CA GLU A 31 7.22 2.05 22.70
C GLU A 31 5.81 2.60 22.98
N ASN A 32 4.84 1.74 23.31
CA ASN A 32 3.43 2.09 23.54
C ASN A 32 2.83 2.91 22.37
N LEU A 33 2.97 2.38 21.16
CA LEU A 33 2.51 3.00 19.91
C LEU A 33 1.21 2.38 19.43
N PHE A 34 0.30 3.23 18.94
CA PHE A 34 -0.88 2.78 18.20
C PHE A 34 -0.47 2.38 16.78
N LEU A 35 -0.75 1.14 16.39
CA LEU A 35 -0.48 0.66 15.03
C LEU A 35 -1.62 1.01 14.08
N MET A 36 -1.27 1.63 12.94
CA MET A 36 -2.19 1.83 11.83
C MET A 36 -1.67 1.05 10.62
N ALA A 37 -2.25 -0.13 10.38
CA ALA A 37 -1.88 -1.00 9.27
C ALA A 37 -2.75 -0.70 8.05
N ASP A 38 -2.19 -0.03 7.04
CA ASP A 38 -2.85 0.18 5.75
C ASP A 38 -2.60 -1.03 4.85
N GLU A 39 -3.62 -1.90 4.75
CA GLU A 39 -3.57 -3.21 4.10
C GLU A 39 -4.43 -3.24 2.83
N VAL A 40 -4.64 -2.09 2.17
CA VAL A 40 -5.57 -1.96 1.03
C VAL A 40 -5.13 -2.73 -0.23
N TYR A 41 -3.88 -3.18 -0.33
CA TYR A 41 -3.39 -4.00 -1.45
C TYR A 41 -3.19 -5.48 -1.06
N GLN A 42 -3.84 -5.95 0.01
CA GLN A 42 -3.65 -7.31 0.53
C GLN A 42 -3.85 -8.43 -0.51
N ASP A 43 -4.74 -8.22 -1.48
CA ASP A 43 -5.02 -9.18 -2.56
C ASP A 43 -4.01 -9.14 -3.71
N ASN A 44 -3.12 -8.14 -3.74
CA ASN A 44 -2.18 -7.90 -4.84
C ASN A 44 -0.77 -8.25 -4.41
N VAL A 45 -0.50 -9.55 -4.35
CA VAL A 45 0.82 -10.12 -4.08
C VAL A 45 1.23 -11.00 -5.26
N TYR A 46 2.36 -10.68 -5.87
CA TYR A 46 2.82 -11.30 -7.12
C TYR A 46 4.12 -12.08 -6.97
N ALA A 47 5.03 -11.59 -6.11
CA ALA A 47 6.35 -12.19 -6.01
C ALA A 47 6.31 -13.61 -5.44
N LYS A 48 7.04 -14.52 -6.07
CA LYS A 48 7.18 -15.90 -5.60
C LYS A 48 7.78 -15.92 -4.20
N GLY A 49 7.15 -16.67 -3.29
CA GLY A 49 7.57 -16.78 -1.88
C GLY A 49 7.13 -15.61 -1.00
N CYS A 50 6.45 -14.61 -1.55
CA CYS A 50 5.76 -13.58 -0.76
C CYS A 50 4.31 -14.00 -0.51
N ALA A 51 3.79 -13.63 0.65
CA ALA A 51 2.40 -13.83 1.02
C ALA A 51 1.94 -12.66 1.87
N PHE A 52 0.67 -12.27 1.72
CA PHE A 52 0.07 -11.32 2.64
C PHE A 52 -0.12 -11.95 4.02
N HIS A 53 0.23 -11.19 5.05
CA HIS A 53 -0.03 -11.52 6.44
C HIS A 53 -0.63 -10.27 7.08
N SER A 54 -1.88 -10.33 7.51
CA SER A 54 -2.47 -9.19 8.20
C SER A 54 -1.79 -8.97 9.55
N PHE A 55 -1.61 -7.70 9.92
CA PHE A 55 -1.11 -7.32 11.24
C PHE A 55 -1.96 -7.94 12.34
N LYS A 56 -3.29 -7.98 12.15
CA LYS A 56 -4.19 -8.63 13.09
C LYS A 56 -3.88 -10.12 13.27
N LYS A 57 -3.72 -10.87 12.18
CA LYS A 57 -3.43 -12.31 12.30
C LYS A 57 -2.13 -12.54 13.07
N VAL A 58 -1.07 -11.81 12.70
CA VAL A 58 0.24 -11.95 13.35
C VAL A 58 0.17 -11.52 14.82
N LEU A 59 -0.51 -10.41 15.14
CA LEU A 59 -0.71 -9.93 16.50
C LEU A 59 -1.37 -10.99 17.41
N PHE A 60 -2.44 -11.63 16.92
CA PHE A 60 -3.13 -12.68 17.67
C PHE A 60 -2.30 -13.98 17.76
N GLU A 61 -1.58 -14.34 16.70
CA GLU A 61 -0.64 -15.48 16.71
C GLU A 61 0.55 -15.28 17.68
N MET A 62 0.94 -14.03 17.99
CA MET A 62 1.96 -13.70 18.98
C MET A 62 1.48 -13.87 20.44
N GLY A 63 0.18 -14.08 20.65
CA GLY A 63 -0.43 -14.45 21.92
C GLY A 63 -0.84 -13.26 22.82
N PRO A 64 -1.51 -13.56 23.96
CA PRO A 64 -2.15 -12.57 24.85
C PRO A 64 -1.25 -11.43 25.31
N LYS A 65 0.05 -11.72 25.48
CA LYS A 65 1.07 -10.71 25.83
C LYS A 65 1.04 -9.50 24.88
N TYR A 66 0.71 -9.71 23.61
CA TYR A 66 0.60 -8.65 22.62
C TYR A 66 -0.86 -8.39 22.24
N SER A 67 -1.64 -9.45 21.98
CA SER A 67 -2.99 -9.33 21.44
C SER A 67 -4.00 -8.66 22.36
N ASP A 68 -3.74 -8.60 23.67
CA ASP A 68 -4.65 -7.98 24.65
C ASP A 68 -4.31 -6.51 24.93
N HIS A 69 -3.17 -6.03 24.42
CA HIS A 69 -2.59 -4.74 24.81
C HIS A 69 -2.24 -3.84 23.64
N VAL A 70 -1.76 -4.38 22.52
CA VAL A 70 -1.35 -3.56 21.38
C VAL A 70 -2.60 -3.02 20.68
N GLU A 71 -2.69 -1.69 20.62
CA GLU A 71 -3.73 -0.98 19.88
C GLU A 71 -3.44 -1.04 18.38
N LEU A 72 -4.41 -1.49 17.60
CA LEU A 72 -4.27 -1.67 16.16
C LEU A 72 -5.55 -1.23 15.44
N ALA A 73 -5.38 -0.45 14.38
CA ALA A 73 -6.37 -0.25 13.33
C ALA A 73 -5.85 -0.80 12.00
N SER A 74 -6.53 -1.80 11.44
CA SER A 74 -6.28 -2.34 10.09
C SER A 74 -7.25 -1.75 9.10
N PHE A 75 -6.76 -1.25 7.95
CA PHE A 75 -7.58 -0.60 6.92
C PHE A 75 -7.70 -1.45 5.67
N HIS A 76 -8.90 -1.46 5.08
CA HIS A 76 -9.17 -2.06 3.78
C HIS A 76 -10.03 -1.13 2.91
N SER A 77 -10.00 -1.33 1.59
CA SER A 77 -10.72 -0.49 0.64
C SER A 77 -11.27 -1.30 -0.53
N THR A 78 -12.42 -0.89 -1.02
CA THR A 78 -12.98 -1.40 -2.28
C THR A 78 -12.29 -0.81 -3.52
N SER A 79 -11.38 0.15 -3.35
CA SER A 79 -10.81 0.90 -4.47
C SER A 79 -9.62 0.23 -5.12
N LYS A 80 -9.04 -0.79 -4.48
CA LYS A 80 -7.72 -1.33 -4.81
C LYS A 80 -7.82 -2.81 -5.14
N GLY A 81 -6.78 -3.28 -5.80
CA GLY A 81 -6.59 -4.65 -6.16
C GLY A 81 -7.36 -5.12 -7.38
N PHE A 82 -7.43 -6.44 -7.59
CA PHE A 82 -8.06 -7.02 -8.79
C PHE A 82 -9.59 -6.84 -8.82
N MET A 83 -10.22 -6.59 -7.66
CA MET A 83 -11.64 -6.23 -7.53
C MET A 83 -11.87 -4.71 -7.42
N GLY A 84 -10.85 -3.90 -7.72
CA GLY A 84 -10.84 -2.47 -7.40
C GLY A 84 -11.90 -1.66 -8.15
N GLU A 85 -12.87 -1.14 -7.39
CA GLU A 85 -14.02 -0.36 -7.84
C GLU A 85 -13.96 1.04 -7.22
N CYS A 86 -12.99 1.83 -7.68
CA CYS A 86 -12.57 3.07 -7.03
C CYS A 86 -13.63 4.19 -7.04
N GLY A 87 -14.61 4.16 -7.94
CA GLY A 87 -15.66 5.19 -8.05
C GLY A 87 -16.68 5.18 -6.92
N PHE A 88 -16.97 4.00 -6.34
CA PHE A 88 -18.00 3.84 -5.31
C PHE A 88 -17.56 4.23 -3.89
N ARG A 89 -16.25 4.45 -3.69
CA ARG A 89 -15.66 4.96 -2.44
C ARG A 89 -16.03 4.15 -1.18
N GLY A 90 -15.84 2.82 -1.22
CA GLY A 90 -16.03 1.91 -0.09
C GLY A 90 -14.73 1.55 0.65
N GLY A 91 -14.86 1.18 1.91
CA GLY A 91 -13.76 0.68 2.75
C GLY A 91 -14.19 0.51 4.20
N TYR A 92 -13.35 -0.14 5.01
CA TYR A 92 -13.54 -0.28 6.44
C TYR A 92 -12.22 -0.16 7.20
N MET A 93 -12.35 -0.01 8.51
CA MET A 93 -11.26 -0.25 9.44
C MET A 93 -11.73 -1.22 10.52
N GLU A 94 -10.87 -2.17 10.88
CA GLU A 94 -11.05 -3.00 12.06
C GLU A 94 -10.13 -2.47 13.16
N VAL A 95 -10.70 -2.16 14.33
CA VAL A 95 -9.97 -1.58 15.46
C VAL A 95 -10.03 -2.54 16.65
N VAL A 96 -8.87 -2.87 17.20
CA VAL A 96 -8.73 -3.71 18.40
C VAL A 96 -7.95 -2.98 19.50
N ASN A 97 -8.29 -3.29 20.76
CA ASN A 97 -7.67 -2.78 21.99
C ASN A 97 -7.64 -1.26 22.19
N MET A 98 -8.28 -0.47 21.32
CA MET A 98 -8.31 0.99 21.41
C MET A 98 -8.71 1.47 22.80
N ASP A 99 -7.92 2.41 23.33
CA ASP A 99 -8.18 3.07 24.60
C ASP A 99 -9.65 3.56 24.69
N PRO A 100 -10.37 3.28 25.79
CA PRO A 100 -11.79 3.63 25.91
C PRO A 100 -12.09 5.12 25.74
N ALA A 101 -11.21 6.02 26.21
CA ALA A 101 -11.38 7.45 26.06
C ALA A 101 -11.19 7.88 24.59
N VAL A 102 -10.22 7.28 23.89
CA VAL A 102 -10.04 7.48 22.43
C VAL A 102 -11.24 6.96 21.66
N LYS A 103 -11.74 5.76 21.99
CA LYS A 103 -12.93 5.17 21.37
C LYS A 103 -14.14 6.06 21.51
N GLN A 104 -14.33 6.70 22.68
CA GLN A 104 -15.41 7.65 22.89
C GLN A 104 -15.30 8.86 21.95
N GLN A 105 -14.10 9.41 21.75
CA GLN A 105 -13.89 10.51 20.80
C GLN A 105 -14.14 10.07 19.36
N LEU A 106 -13.71 8.86 18.98
CA LEU A 106 -14.00 8.29 17.67
C LEU A 106 -15.50 8.15 17.44
N THR A 107 -16.24 7.59 18.41
CA THR A 107 -17.71 7.47 18.35
C THR A 107 -18.38 8.84 18.19
N LYS A 108 -17.94 9.84 18.96
CA LYS A 108 -18.43 11.22 18.83
C LYS A 108 -18.15 11.81 17.45
N LEU A 109 -16.97 11.55 16.88
CA LEU A 109 -16.59 12.03 15.56
C LEU A 109 -17.44 11.38 14.46
N VAL A 110 -17.70 10.08 14.54
CA VAL A 110 -18.54 9.40 13.53
C VAL A 110 -20.02 9.73 13.71
N SER A 111 -20.49 10.00 14.93
CA SER A 111 -21.92 10.33 15.18
C SER A 111 -22.34 11.69 14.65
N VAL A 112 -21.40 12.64 14.46
CA VAL A 112 -21.68 13.93 13.82
C VAL A 112 -21.61 13.87 12.30
N ARG A 113 -21.17 12.73 11.74
CA ARG A 113 -21.27 12.43 10.32
C ARG A 113 -22.59 11.69 10.08
N LEU A 114 -23.08 11.72 8.84
CA LEU A 114 -24.11 10.79 8.39
C LEU A 114 -23.47 9.38 8.28
N CYS A 115 -23.90 8.55 7.33
CA CYS A 115 -23.23 7.31 6.99
C CYS A 115 -22.41 7.43 5.68
N PRO A 116 -21.47 6.51 5.42
CA PRO A 116 -20.87 6.37 4.09
C PRO A 116 -21.95 6.10 3.03
N PRO A 117 -21.74 6.47 1.75
CA PRO A 117 -22.68 6.16 0.68
C PRO A 117 -23.01 4.65 0.64
N VAL A 118 -24.30 4.32 0.64
CA VAL A 118 -24.79 2.93 0.67
C VAL A 118 -24.20 2.07 -0.47
N PRO A 119 -24.03 2.55 -1.71
CA PRO A 119 -23.37 1.75 -2.75
C PRO A 119 -21.95 1.31 -2.39
N GLY A 120 -21.17 2.16 -1.72
CA GLY A 120 -19.82 1.80 -1.25
C GLY A 120 -19.84 0.77 -0.12
N GLN A 121 -20.88 0.79 0.73
CA GLN A 121 -21.08 -0.22 1.77
C GLN A 121 -21.50 -1.56 1.18
N ALA A 122 -22.45 -1.56 0.22
CA ALA A 122 -22.89 -2.78 -0.46
C ALA A 122 -21.77 -3.44 -1.26
N LEU A 123 -20.96 -2.64 -1.96
CA LEU A 123 -19.79 -3.14 -2.66
C LEU A 123 -18.75 -3.75 -1.73
N LEU A 124 -18.56 -3.17 -0.54
CA LEU A 124 -17.67 -3.73 0.45
C LEU A 124 -18.15 -5.13 0.88
N ASP A 125 -19.45 -5.31 1.09
CA ASP A 125 -20.03 -6.61 1.43
C ASP A 125 -19.76 -7.66 0.33
N VAL A 126 -19.92 -7.27 -0.94
CA VAL A 126 -19.63 -8.15 -2.09
C VAL A 126 -18.15 -8.56 -2.16
N ILE A 127 -17.23 -7.61 -1.96
CA ILE A 127 -15.78 -7.88 -2.02
C ILE A 127 -15.33 -8.79 -0.87
N MET A 128 -15.92 -8.61 0.32
CA MET A 128 -15.58 -9.42 1.50
C MET A 128 -16.25 -10.79 1.50
N ASN A 129 -17.27 -11.00 0.67
CA ASN A 129 -18.00 -12.26 0.51
C ASN A 129 -17.87 -12.80 -0.93
N PRO A 130 -16.66 -13.16 -1.40
CA PRO A 130 -16.49 -13.76 -2.72
C PRO A 130 -17.17 -15.14 -2.78
N PRO A 131 -17.42 -15.67 -3.98
CA PRO A 131 -17.98 -17.01 -4.14
C PRO A 131 -17.17 -18.06 -3.37
N GLN A 132 -17.86 -19.04 -2.78
CA GLN A 132 -17.29 -20.10 -1.94
C GLN A 132 -17.16 -21.43 -2.70
N PRO A 133 -16.25 -22.34 -2.29
CA PRO A 133 -16.14 -23.66 -2.89
C PRO A 133 -17.49 -24.41 -2.91
N GLY A 134 -17.94 -24.79 -4.11
CA GLY A 134 -19.23 -25.46 -4.32
C GLY A 134 -20.32 -24.56 -4.91
N GLU A 135 -20.12 -23.24 -4.91
CA GLU A 135 -21.06 -22.30 -5.56
C GLU A 135 -20.86 -22.26 -7.08
N PRO A 136 -21.92 -21.94 -7.86
CA PRO A 136 -21.89 -22.00 -9.32
C PRO A 136 -20.78 -21.16 -9.97
N SER A 137 -20.49 -19.98 -9.42
CA SER A 137 -19.52 -19.03 -9.98
C SER A 137 -18.09 -19.22 -9.44
N TYR A 138 -17.87 -20.06 -8.43
CA TYR A 138 -16.57 -20.18 -7.75
C TYR A 138 -15.42 -20.49 -8.70
N LYS A 139 -15.59 -21.50 -9.56
CA LYS A 139 -14.54 -21.92 -10.49
C LYS A 139 -14.18 -20.80 -11.46
N GLN A 140 -15.19 -20.11 -11.98
CA GLN A 140 -14.98 -18.99 -12.92
C GLN A 140 -14.29 -17.82 -12.23
N PHE A 141 -14.75 -17.42 -11.05
CA PHE A 141 -14.16 -16.35 -10.25
C PHE A 141 -12.68 -16.61 -9.95
N MET A 142 -12.33 -17.84 -9.56
CA MET A 142 -10.95 -18.23 -9.28
C MET A 142 -10.04 -18.16 -10.52
N LEU A 143 -10.55 -18.57 -11.68
CA LEU A 143 -9.83 -18.47 -12.96
C LEU A 143 -9.58 -17.01 -13.35
N GLU A 144 -10.59 -16.16 -13.25
CA GLU A 144 -10.48 -14.73 -13.57
C GLU A 144 -9.50 -14.04 -12.62
N ARG A 145 -9.61 -14.31 -11.31
CA ARG A 145 -8.67 -13.79 -10.32
C ARG A 145 -7.23 -14.20 -10.64
N GLN A 146 -7.00 -15.48 -10.92
CA GLN A 146 -5.66 -15.98 -11.24
C GLN A 146 -5.12 -15.36 -12.52
N ALA A 147 -5.95 -15.20 -13.55
CA ALA A 147 -5.56 -14.56 -14.81
C ALA A 147 -5.16 -13.09 -14.61
N VAL A 148 -5.93 -12.33 -13.84
CA VAL A 148 -5.62 -10.92 -13.55
C VAL A 148 -4.32 -10.81 -12.75
N LEU A 149 -4.18 -11.57 -11.66
CA LEU A 149 -2.96 -11.53 -10.83
C LEU A 149 -1.72 -12.03 -11.59
N GLY A 150 -1.87 -13.04 -12.45
CA GLY A 150 -0.78 -13.52 -13.30
C GLY A 150 -0.31 -12.47 -14.29
N ASN A 151 -1.23 -11.75 -14.93
CA ASN A 151 -0.91 -10.65 -15.85
C ASN A 151 -0.26 -9.46 -15.10
N LEU A 152 -0.73 -9.13 -13.90
CA LEU A 152 -0.11 -8.10 -13.07
C LEU A 152 1.31 -8.50 -12.63
N ALA A 153 1.53 -9.77 -12.28
CA ALA A 153 2.85 -10.29 -11.96
C ALA A 153 3.82 -10.21 -13.15
N GLU A 154 3.34 -10.53 -14.36
CA GLU A 154 4.12 -10.40 -15.59
C GLU A 154 4.50 -8.93 -15.87
N LYS A 155 3.54 -8.02 -15.78
CA LYS A 155 3.79 -6.57 -15.93
C LYS A 155 4.77 -6.03 -14.89
N ALA A 156 4.65 -6.48 -13.64
CA ALA A 156 5.56 -6.11 -12.56
C ALA A 156 7.00 -6.51 -12.89
N ARG A 157 7.20 -7.77 -13.31
CA ARG A 157 8.50 -8.29 -13.75
C ARG A 157 9.05 -7.53 -14.97
N LEU A 158 8.22 -7.30 -15.99
CA LEU A 158 8.63 -6.55 -17.19
C LEU A 158 9.06 -5.12 -16.85
N THR A 159 8.32 -4.45 -15.95
CA THR A 159 8.63 -3.09 -15.51
C THR A 159 9.98 -3.05 -14.79
N GLU A 160 10.20 -3.97 -13.85
CA GLU A 160 11.48 -4.11 -13.14
C GLU A 160 12.64 -4.37 -14.12
N GLU A 161 12.48 -5.32 -15.04
CA GLU A 161 13.52 -5.71 -16.00
C GLU A 161 13.88 -4.58 -16.97
N ILE A 162 12.88 -3.90 -17.52
CA ILE A 162 13.09 -2.82 -18.48
C ILE A 162 13.76 -1.62 -17.80
N LEU A 163 13.27 -1.22 -16.62
CA LEU A 163 13.84 -0.08 -15.91
C LEU A 163 15.28 -0.35 -15.46
N ASN A 164 15.59 -1.56 -15.02
CA ASN A 164 16.96 -1.94 -14.64
C ASN A 164 17.92 -2.09 -15.84
N GLN A 165 17.44 -2.10 -17.08
CA GLN A 165 18.29 -2.04 -18.28
C GLN A 165 18.73 -0.62 -18.64
N VAL A 166 18.07 0.41 -18.09
CA VAL A 166 18.37 1.81 -18.40
C VAL A 166 19.52 2.29 -17.49
N PRO A 167 20.65 2.75 -18.06
CA PRO A 167 21.75 3.29 -17.26
C PRO A 167 21.29 4.47 -16.39
N GLY A 168 21.65 4.43 -15.11
CA GLY A 168 21.24 5.44 -14.13
C GLY A 168 19.83 5.24 -13.56
N ILE A 169 19.13 4.14 -13.89
CA ILE A 169 17.86 3.77 -13.25
C ILE A 169 18.04 2.44 -12.51
N GLN A 170 17.58 2.40 -11.27
CA GLN A 170 17.53 1.18 -10.47
C GLN A 170 16.13 0.97 -9.92
N CYS A 171 15.50 -0.16 -10.27
CA CYS A 171 14.18 -0.54 -9.80
C CYS A 171 14.27 -1.75 -8.87
N ASN A 172 13.71 -1.62 -7.67
CA ASN A 172 13.56 -2.76 -6.76
C ASN A 172 12.49 -3.73 -7.29
N PRO A 173 12.51 -5.00 -6.85
CA PRO A 173 11.47 -5.95 -7.20
C PRO A 173 10.09 -5.49 -6.76
N VAL A 174 9.13 -5.55 -7.67
CA VAL A 174 7.73 -5.19 -7.41
C VAL A 174 6.99 -6.44 -6.92
N GLN A 175 6.91 -6.59 -5.59
CA GLN A 175 6.37 -7.79 -4.97
C GLN A 175 4.84 -7.80 -4.88
N GLY A 176 4.21 -6.63 -4.93
CA GLY A 176 2.76 -6.47 -4.87
C GLY A 176 2.29 -5.04 -5.18
N ALA A 177 1.05 -4.74 -4.82
CA ALA A 177 0.35 -3.50 -5.16
C ALA A 177 0.32 -3.20 -6.68
N MET A 178 0.49 -1.95 -7.10
CA MET A 178 0.32 -1.52 -8.51
C MET A 178 1.41 -0.56 -8.98
N TYR A 179 2.47 -0.38 -8.19
CA TYR A 179 3.48 0.66 -8.43
C TYR A 179 4.89 0.11 -8.31
N SER A 180 5.79 0.68 -9.11
CA SER A 180 7.22 0.63 -8.89
C SER A 180 7.69 2.00 -8.39
N PHE A 181 8.86 2.04 -7.76
CA PHE A 181 9.46 3.29 -7.30
C PHE A 181 10.95 3.33 -7.63
N PRO A 182 11.29 3.37 -8.94
CA PRO A 182 12.68 3.35 -9.37
C PRO A 182 13.45 4.57 -8.86
N ARG A 183 14.70 4.33 -8.48
CA ARG A 183 15.69 5.38 -8.22
C ARG A 183 16.29 5.83 -9.53
N ILE A 184 16.43 7.14 -9.70
CA ILE A 184 17.09 7.78 -10.83
C ILE A 184 18.37 8.49 -10.36
N GLU A 185 19.46 8.27 -11.07
CA GLU A 185 20.72 8.98 -10.90
C GLU A 185 20.67 10.25 -11.75
N ILE A 186 20.49 11.40 -11.08
CA ILE A 186 20.44 12.70 -11.74
C ILE A 186 21.82 13.35 -11.66
N PRO A 187 22.49 13.63 -12.78
CA PRO A 187 23.81 14.27 -12.77
C PRO A 187 23.79 15.65 -12.12
N GLU A 188 24.89 16.04 -11.47
CA GLU A 188 24.99 17.34 -10.77
C GLU A 188 24.62 18.55 -11.64
N ARG A 189 24.90 18.48 -12.95
CA ARG A 189 24.49 19.53 -13.90
C ARG A 189 22.97 19.67 -13.94
N ALA A 190 22.23 18.57 -14.04
CA ALA A 190 20.77 18.58 -14.06
C ALA A 190 20.20 18.98 -12.69
N VAL A 191 20.83 18.56 -11.59
CA VAL A 191 20.47 19.02 -10.23
C VAL A 191 20.58 20.55 -10.12
N ARG A 192 21.68 21.15 -10.59
CA ARG A 192 21.86 22.61 -10.57
C ARG A 192 20.86 23.34 -11.45
N LEU A 193 20.49 22.79 -12.60
CA LEU A 193 19.45 23.35 -13.47
C LEU A 193 18.08 23.34 -12.77
N ALA A 194 17.70 22.20 -12.18
CA ALA A 194 16.47 22.09 -11.39
C ALA A 194 16.44 23.13 -10.25
N GLN A 195 17.54 23.28 -9.52
CA GLN A 195 17.67 24.27 -8.45
C GLN A 195 17.55 25.72 -8.97
N ALA A 196 18.13 26.04 -10.12
CA ALA A 196 18.02 27.35 -10.74
C ALA A 196 16.58 27.69 -11.14
N GLU A 197 15.76 26.68 -11.46
CA GLU A 197 14.33 26.81 -11.73
C GLU A 197 13.45 26.70 -10.47
N GLY A 198 14.06 26.57 -9.27
CA GLY A 198 13.34 26.43 -8.01
C GLY A 198 12.59 25.10 -7.85
N GLN A 199 13.02 24.05 -8.58
CA GLN A 199 12.40 22.74 -8.58
C GLN A 199 13.25 21.68 -7.87
N ALA A 200 12.59 20.66 -7.31
CA ALA A 200 13.28 19.45 -6.90
C ALA A 200 13.85 18.72 -8.14
N PRO A 201 15.02 18.05 -8.05
CA PRO A 201 15.63 17.40 -9.21
C PRO A 201 14.74 16.36 -9.90
N ASP A 202 13.98 15.57 -9.14
CA ASP A 202 13.04 14.60 -9.69
C ASP A 202 11.80 15.25 -10.30
N MET A 203 11.28 16.35 -9.73
CA MET A 203 10.22 17.14 -10.36
C MET A 203 10.67 17.64 -11.73
N PHE A 204 11.88 18.20 -11.82
CA PHE A 204 12.44 18.66 -13.09
C PHE A 204 12.53 17.52 -14.12
N PHE A 205 13.02 16.35 -13.71
CA PHE A 205 13.04 15.15 -14.56
C PHE A 205 11.63 14.74 -15.02
N CYS A 206 10.66 14.64 -14.11
CA CYS A 206 9.29 14.24 -14.43
C CYS A 206 8.58 15.24 -15.36
N MET A 207 8.84 16.55 -15.19
CA MET A 207 8.31 17.58 -16.08
C MET A 207 8.90 17.47 -17.48
N LYS A 208 10.22 17.25 -17.62
CA LYS A 208 10.85 17.03 -18.93
C LYS A 208 10.34 15.76 -19.60
N LEU A 209 10.19 14.67 -18.84
CA LEU A 209 9.59 13.44 -19.34
C LEU A 209 8.17 13.70 -19.90
N LEU A 210 7.34 14.43 -19.16
CA LEU A 210 5.98 14.79 -19.59
C LEU A 210 6.00 15.66 -20.86
N GLU A 211 6.81 16.71 -20.89
CA GLU A 211 6.91 17.65 -22.02
C GLU A 211 7.40 16.96 -23.30
N GLU A 212 8.33 16.02 -23.20
CA GLU A 212 8.96 15.38 -24.35
C GLU A 212 8.22 14.12 -24.84
N THR A 213 7.59 13.38 -23.93
CA THR A 213 7.01 12.05 -24.25
C THR A 213 5.51 11.93 -24.02
N GLY A 214 4.91 12.90 -23.31
CA GLY A 214 3.52 12.81 -22.83
C GLY A 214 3.32 11.84 -21.66
N ILE A 215 4.36 11.19 -21.15
CA ILE A 215 4.28 10.28 -20.02
C ILE A 215 4.28 11.08 -18.71
N CYS A 216 3.14 11.07 -18.01
CA CYS A 216 2.97 11.72 -16.72
C CYS A 216 3.23 10.73 -15.57
N VAL A 217 4.30 10.97 -14.81
CA VAL A 217 4.66 10.23 -13.59
C VAL A 217 4.72 11.17 -12.39
N VAL A 218 4.66 10.62 -11.18
CA VAL A 218 4.71 11.43 -9.95
C VAL A 218 6.15 11.45 -9.43
N PRO A 219 6.74 12.64 -9.15
CA PRO A 219 8.10 12.72 -8.63
C PRO A 219 8.21 12.19 -7.19
N GLY A 220 9.37 11.60 -6.87
CA GLY A 220 9.67 11.02 -5.57
C GLY A 220 9.60 12.00 -4.40
N SER A 221 9.88 13.28 -4.67
CA SER A 221 9.75 14.39 -3.72
C SER A 221 8.35 14.54 -3.14
N GLY A 222 7.30 14.06 -3.82
CA GLY A 222 5.93 14.03 -3.31
C GLY A 222 5.67 12.96 -2.24
N PHE A 223 6.54 11.95 -2.12
CA PHE A 223 6.36 10.81 -1.20
C PHE A 223 7.28 10.86 0.03
N GLY A 224 8.25 11.77 0.03
CA GLY A 224 9.39 11.69 0.94
C GLY A 224 10.38 10.60 0.50
N GLN A 225 11.66 10.94 0.53
CA GLN A 225 12.74 10.04 0.13
C GLN A 225 14.02 10.41 0.88
N ARG A 226 15.02 9.53 0.85
CA ARG A 226 16.32 9.81 1.45
C ARG A 226 16.97 11.02 0.77
N GLU A 227 17.57 11.90 1.55
CA GLU A 227 18.32 13.04 1.03
C GLU A 227 19.42 12.57 0.05
N GLY A 228 19.56 13.28 -1.07
CA GLY A 228 20.48 12.93 -2.17
C GLY A 228 20.01 11.75 -3.03
N THR A 229 18.80 11.23 -2.84
CA THR A 229 18.18 10.25 -3.72
C THR A 229 16.96 10.84 -4.43
N HIS A 230 16.68 10.33 -5.63
CA HIS A 230 15.64 10.83 -6.52
C HIS A 230 14.90 9.63 -7.10
N HIS A 231 13.58 9.71 -7.18
CA HIS A 231 12.72 8.62 -7.63
C HIS A 231 11.54 9.17 -8.44
N PHE A 232 10.77 8.29 -9.06
CA PHE A 232 9.44 8.60 -9.56
C PHE A 232 8.51 7.39 -9.37
N ARG A 233 7.20 7.61 -9.51
CA ARG A 233 6.16 6.57 -9.49
C ARG A 233 5.26 6.67 -10.70
#